data_AF-A0AAW9F539-F1
#
_entry.id   AF-A0AAW9F539-F1
#
_cell.length_a   1.000
_cell.length_b   1.000
_cell.length_c   1.000
_cell.angle_alpha   90.00
_cell.angle_beta   90.00
_cell.angle_gamma   90.00
#
_symmetry.space_group_name_H-M   'P 1'
#
loop_
_entity.id
_entity.type
_entity.pdbx_description
1 polymer ?
#
loop_
_entity_poly.entity_id
_entity_poly.type
_entity_poly.pdbx_seq_one_letter_code
_entity_poly.pdbx_strand_id
1 'polypeptide(L)'
;KFTMPLQGEPIAADTGGLDQAHNSLFEQLITKERWDRKDVLAACESLKLMLDGSIETINDWAYEQVDAPVIDDDEDIYIDLEIANELKAG
;
A
#
# COMPACT_ATOMS: atom_id res chain seq x y z
N LYS A 1 -22.46 -0.20 27.24
CA LYS A 1 -22.25 0.80 26.16
C LYS A 1 -21.03 1.63 26.55
N PHE A 2 -19.87 1.29 26.02
CA PHE A 2 -18.65 2.07 26.22
C PHE A 2 -18.35 2.71 24.86
N THR A 3 -18.64 4.00 24.74
CA THR A 3 -18.16 4.83 23.65
C THR A 3 -16.80 5.35 24.09
N MET A 4 -15.76 4.97 23.37
CA MET A 4 -14.49 5.68 23.38
C MET A 4 -14.53 6.64 22.19
N PRO A 5 -14.32 7.96 22.38
CA PRO A 5 -14.05 8.82 21.24
C PRO A 5 -12.63 8.49 20.76
N LEU A 6 -12.51 7.85 19.61
CA LEU A 6 -11.22 7.81 18.92
C LEU A 6 -10.93 9.25 18.49
N GLN A 7 -9.96 9.86 19.19
CA GLN A 7 -9.38 11.14 18.86
C GLN A 7 -8.93 11.08 17.40
N GLY A 8 -9.40 12.05 16.61
CA GLY A 8 -9.13 12.13 15.18
C GLY A 8 -7.65 11.95 14.89
N GLU A 9 -7.36 10.88 14.16
CA GLU A 9 -6.10 10.72 13.44
C GLU A 9 -5.97 11.91 12.47
N PRO A 10 -4.75 12.41 12.21
CA PRO A 10 -4.57 13.43 11.20
C PRO A 10 -5.13 12.87 9.90
N ILE A 11 -6.24 13.44 9.44
CA ILE A 11 -6.72 13.31 8.08
C ILE A 11 -5.59 13.82 7.19
N ALA A 12 -4.71 12.90 6.81
CA ALA A 12 -3.64 13.13 5.86
C ALA A 12 -4.33 13.69 4.63
N ALA A 13 -3.94 14.91 4.28
CA ALA A 13 -4.65 15.70 3.29
C ALA A 13 -4.71 14.94 1.97
N ASP A 14 -5.94 14.73 1.53
CA ASP A 14 -6.38 14.18 0.26
C ASP A 14 -5.62 14.78 -0.93
N THR A 15 -4.87 13.92 -1.61
CA THR A 15 -4.78 13.94 -3.06
C THR A 15 -4.80 12.50 -3.58
N GLY A 16 -5.96 11.83 -3.51
CA GLY A 16 -6.15 10.53 -4.18
C GLY A 16 -5.62 9.29 -3.44
N GLY A 17 -5.53 9.34 -2.11
CA GLY A 17 -5.56 8.16 -1.23
C GLY A 17 -4.24 7.71 -0.57
N LEU A 18 -3.08 7.79 -1.24
CA LEU A 18 -1.79 7.42 -0.64
C LEU A 18 -0.92 8.64 -0.29
N ASP A 19 -0.27 8.59 0.88
CA ASP A 19 0.82 9.52 1.21
C ASP A 19 2.06 9.27 0.32
N GLN A 20 2.91 10.29 0.18
CA GLN A 20 4.13 10.25 -0.63
C GLN A 20 5.00 9.02 -0.37
N ALA A 21 5.16 8.58 0.88
CA ALA A 21 5.98 7.41 1.19
C ALA A 21 5.38 6.12 0.61
N HIS A 22 4.07 5.93 0.76
CA HIS A 22 3.37 4.75 0.25
C HIS A 22 3.27 4.76 -1.27
N ASN A 23 3.06 5.93 -1.88
CA ASN A 23 3.11 6.05 -3.34
C ASN A 23 4.49 5.70 -3.89
N SER A 24 5.56 6.17 -3.23
CA SER A 24 6.94 5.82 -3.62
C SER A 24 7.23 4.33 -3.49
N LEU A 25 6.64 3.66 -2.49
CA LEU A 25 6.75 2.21 -2.34
C LEU A 25 5.96 1.49 -3.45
N PHE A 26 4.71 1.89 -3.70
CA PHE A 26 3.87 1.34 -4.77
C PHE A 26 4.55 1.43 -6.14
N GLU A 27 5.06 2.61 -6.52
CA GLU A 27 5.76 2.80 -7.79
C GLU A 27 6.99 1.91 -7.95
N GLN A 28 7.69 1.59 -6.85
CA GLN A 28 8.79 0.64 -6.88
C GLN A 28 8.30 -0.79 -7.08
N LEU A 29 7.26 -1.19 -6.34
CA LEU A 29 6.75 -2.56 -6.35
C LEU A 29 6.14 -2.97 -7.69
N ILE A 30 5.45 -2.06 -8.38
CA ILE A 30 4.82 -2.34 -9.68
C ILE A 30 5.81 -2.53 -10.85
N THR A 31 7.12 -2.48 -10.60
CA THR A 31 8.14 -2.72 -11.63
C THR A 31 8.34 -4.21 -11.95
N LYS A 32 7.88 -5.11 -11.07
CA LYS A 32 7.88 -6.56 -11.28
C LYS A 32 6.78 -7.23 -10.45
N GLU A 33 6.31 -8.38 -10.94
CA GLU A 33 5.21 -9.16 -10.35
C GLU A 33 5.57 -9.89 -9.04
N ARG A 34 6.85 -10.13 -8.75
CA ARG A 34 7.30 -10.89 -7.57
C ARG A 34 8.50 -10.23 -6.90
N TRP A 35 8.43 -10.12 -5.58
CA TRP A 35 9.49 -9.61 -4.73
C TRP A 35 9.75 -10.56 -3.58
N ASP A 36 11.03 -10.78 -3.28
CA ASP A 36 11.41 -11.36 -1.99
C ASP A 36 10.93 -10.45 -0.87
N ARG A 37 10.32 -11.03 0.17
CA ARG A 37 9.83 -10.27 1.33
C ARG A 37 10.91 -9.37 1.93
N LYS A 38 12.16 -9.82 1.96
CA LYS A 38 13.31 -9.06 2.47
C LYS A 38 13.62 -7.81 1.67
N ASP A 39 13.45 -7.86 0.34
CA ASP A 39 13.70 -6.72 -0.54
C ASP A 39 12.63 -5.64 -0.30
N VAL A 40 11.37 -6.05 -0.15
CA VAL A 40 10.27 -5.13 0.16
C VAL A 40 10.46 -4.54 1.57
N LEU A 41 10.89 -5.36 2.54
CA LEU A 41 11.21 -4.89 3.88
C LEU A 41 12.29 -3.80 3.85
N ALA A 42 13.36 -4.00 3.09
CA ALA A 42 14.42 -3.00 2.92
C ALA A 42 13.92 -1.72 2.22
N ALA A 43 13.04 -1.86 1.23
CA ALA A 43 12.40 -0.72 0.57
C ALA A 43 11.53 0.09 1.55
N CYS A 44 10.73 -0.59 2.38
CA CYS A 44 9.96 0.03 3.45
C CYS A 44 10.85 0.74 4.47
N GLU A 45 11.92 0.09 4.95
CA GLU A 45 12.86 0.69 5.91
C GLU A 45 13.51 1.97 5.37
N SER A 46 13.88 1.99 4.08
CA SER A 46 14.41 3.18 3.40
C SER A 46 13.42 4.35 3.42
N LEU A 47 12.12 4.05 3.33
CA LEU A 47 11.01 4.99 3.35
C LEU A 47 10.47 5.27 4.77
N LYS A 48 11.08 4.67 5.82
CA LYS A 48 10.62 4.71 7.22
C LYS A 48 9.20 4.17 7.41
N LEU A 49 8.86 3.17 6.62
CA LEU A 49 7.59 2.47 6.60
C LEU A 49 7.69 1.11 7.29
N MET A 50 6.56 0.61 7.80
CA MET A 50 6.45 -0.76 8.32
C MET A 50 5.85 -1.64 7.22
N LEU A 51 6.48 -2.78 6.93
CA LEU A 51 6.08 -3.67 5.83
C LEU A 51 4.58 -4.00 5.84
N ASP A 52 4.09 -4.62 6.93
CA ASP A 52 2.69 -5.02 7.08
C ASP A 52 1.76 -3.83 6.91
N GLY A 53 1.97 -2.75 7.67
CA GLY A 53 1.11 -1.58 7.62
C GLY A 53 1.13 -0.88 6.26
N SER A 54 2.23 -0.92 5.53
CA SER A 54 2.31 -0.37 4.18
C SER A 54 1.60 -1.23 3.14
N ILE A 55 1.67 -2.56 3.25
CA ILE A 55 0.88 -3.46 2.40
C ILE A 55 -0.60 -3.25 2.66
N GLU A 56 -1.02 -3.21 3.93
CA GLU A 56 -2.41 -2.92 4.31
C GLU A 56 -2.88 -1.59 3.74
N THR A 57 -2.10 -0.51 3.92
CA THR A 57 -2.45 0.83 3.43
C THR A 57 -2.57 0.87 1.90
N ILE A 58 -1.65 0.24 1.17
CA ILE A 58 -1.69 0.20 -0.30
C ILE A 58 -2.86 -0.64 -0.80
N ASN A 59 -3.15 -1.78 -0.16
CA ASN A 59 -4.28 -2.62 -0.54
C ASN A 59 -5.62 -1.94 -0.22
N ASP A 60 -5.76 -1.30 0.93
CA ASP A 60 -6.98 -0.55 1.30
C ASP A 60 -7.26 0.54 0.26
N TRP A 61 -6.23 1.31 -0.10
CA TRP A 61 -6.32 2.27 -1.20
C TRP A 61 -6.70 1.62 -2.53
N ALA A 62 -6.09 0.48 -2.88
CA ALA A 62 -6.42 -0.22 -4.12
C ALA A 62 -7.89 -0.68 -4.14
N TYR A 63 -8.41 -1.20 -3.02
CA TYR A 63 -9.81 -1.55 -2.89
C TYR A 63 -10.74 -0.35 -3.09
N GLU A 64 -10.39 0.83 -2.58
CA GLU A 64 -11.21 2.03 -2.79
C GLU A 64 -11.28 2.46 -4.27
N GLN A 65 -10.24 2.20 -5.04
CA GLN A 65 -10.17 2.61 -6.45
C GLN A 65 -10.73 1.56 -7.42
N VAL A 66 -10.35 0.29 -7.23
CA VAL A 66 -10.60 -0.80 -8.20
C VAL A 66 -11.24 -2.04 -7.57
N ASP A 67 -11.72 -1.96 -6.33
CA ASP A 67 -12.43 -3.04 -5.60
C ASP A 67 -11.59 -4.34 -5.46
N ALA A 68 -10.26 -4.23 -5.55
CA ALA A 68 -9.34 -5.36 -5.47
C ALA A 68 -8.01 -4.96 -4.80
N PRO A 69 -7.32 -5.89 -4.13
CA PRO A 69 -5.97 -5.65 -3.61
C PRO A 69 -4.95 -5.72 -4.74
N VAL A 70 -3.87 -4.95 -4.62
CA VAL A 70 -2.78 -4.96 -5.61
C VAL A 70 -1.57 -5.77 -5.14
N ILE A 71 -1.48 -6.06 -3.84
CA ILE A 71 -0.39 -6.79 -3.21
C ILE A 71 -0.94 -8.04 -2.52
N ASP A 72 -0.31 -9.18 -2.75
CA ASP A 72 -0.53 -10.42 -2.01
C ASP A 72 0.70 -10.73 -1.12
N ASP A 73 0.49 -10.87 0.19
CA ASP A 73 1.53 -11.18 1.19
C ASP A 73 1.43 -12.65 1.62
N ASP A 74 2.08 -13.52 0.84
CA ASP A 74 2.15 -14.97 1.09
C ASP A 74 3.59 -15.35 1.55
N GLU A 75 4.24 -16.35 0.95
CA GLU A 75 5.67 -16.65 1.19
C GLU A 75 6.58 -15.52 0.66
N ASP A 76 6.25 -15.00 -0.51
CA ASP A 76 6.85 -13.84 -1.16
C ASP A 76 5.77 -12.79 -1.43
N ILE A 77 6.20 -11.57 -1.75
CA ILE A 77 5.28 -10.48 -2.09
C ILE A 77 4.98 -10.53 -3.58
N TYR A 78 3.70 -10.68 -3.93
CA TYR A 78 3.23 -10.67 -5.31
C TYR A 78 2.49 -9.38 -5.60
N ILE A 79 2.76 -8.79 -6.76
CA ILE A 79 2.13 -7.57 -7.22
C ILE A 79 1.28 -7.89 -8.44
N ASP A 80 -0.01 -7.62 -8.35
CA ASP A 80 -0.91 -7.79 -9.47
C ASP A 80 -0.76 -6.61 -10.43
N LEU A 81 0.03 -6.82 -11.48
CA LEU A 81 0.36 -5.77 -12.45
C LEU A 81 -0.86 -5.31 -13.27
N GLU A 82 -1.91 -6.14 -13.37
CA GLU A 82 -3.17 -5.76 -14.01
C GLU A 82 -3.86 -4.69 -13.17
N ILE A 83 -4.08 -4.98 -11.89
CA ILE A 83 -4.63 -4.05 -10.89
C ILE A 83 -3.78 -2.79 -10.78
N ALA A 84 -2.45 -2.94 -10.71
CA ALA A 84 -1.52 -1.80 -10.67
C ALA A 84 -1.65 -0.88 -11.90
N ASN A 85 -1.88 -1.45 -13.08
CA ASN A 85 -2.07 -0.69 -14.30
C ASN A 85 -3.40 0.05 -14.31
N GLU A 86 -4.48 -0.56 -13.81
CA GLU A 86 -5.78 0.11 -13.64
C GLU A 86 -5.67 1.28 -12.66
N LEU A 87 -5.02 1.08 -11.51
CA LEU A 87 -4.73 2.11 -10.51
C LEU A 87 -3.92 3.28 -11.07
N LYS A 88 -3.05 3.03 -12.04
CA LYS A 88 -2.25 4.07 -12.72
C LYS A 88 -2.99 4.77 -13.86
N ALA A 89 -4.08 4.16 -14.35
CA ALA A 89 -4.87 4.67 -15.46
C ALA A 89 -6.04 5.57 -15.01
N GLY A 90 -6.47 5.46 -13.76
CA GLY A 90 -7.46 6.33 -13.10
C GLY A 90 -6.92 7.71 -12.76
#